data_AF-A0A962BUE6-F1
#
_entry.id   AF-A0A962BUE6-F1
#
_cell.length_a   1.000
_cell.length_b   1.000
_cell.length_c   1.000
_cell.angle_alpha   90.00
_cell.angle_beta   90.00
_cell.angle_gamma   90.00
#
_symmetry.space_group_name_H-M   'P 1'
#
loop_
_entity.id
_entity.type
_entity.pdbx_description
1 polymer ?
#
loop_
_entity_poly.entity_id
_entity_poly.type
_entity_poly.pdbx_seq_one_letter_code
_entity_poly.pdbx_strand_id
1 'polypeptide(L)'
;EIATVAGEGVDVAVATLHGIPLYNADDEAADGLPSAVAALKEKVVACDGLLLSTPEYNNGIPGVFKNAIDWLSRPTSDIGRVFGGKPVALIGASTGGFGTVNA
;
A
#
# COMPACT_ATOMS: atom_id res chain seq x y z
N GLU A 1 -1.75 -13.83 12.61
CA GLU A 1 -1.60 -12.61 11.77
C GLU A 1 -0.11 -12.34 11.58
N ILE A 2 0.34 -11.62 10.55
CA ILE A 2 1.78 -11.40 10.32
C ILE A 2 2.50 -10.81 11.56
N ALA A 3 1.79 -9.99 12.35
CA ALA A 3 2.27 -9.44 13.61
C ALA A 3 2.66 -10.51 14.65
N THR A 4 2.07 -11.71 14.61
CA THR A 4 2.35 -12.77 15.60
C THR A 4 3.63 -13.55 15.30
N VAL A 5 4.26 -13.31 14.15
CA VAL A 5 5.49 -13.99 13.72
C VAL A 5 6.63 -13.00 13.42
N ALA A 6 6.44 -11.72 13.77
CA ALA A 6 7.49 -10.72 13.66
C ALA A 6 8.66 -11.07 14.60
N GLY A 7 9.89 -10.84 14.11
CA GLY A 7 11.09 -11.04 14.92
C GLY A 7 11.18 -10.04 16.07
N GLU A 8 12.05 -10.33 17.03
CA GLU A 8 12.34 -9.40 18.11
C GLU A 8 12.81 -8.04 17.56
N GLY A 9 12.27 -6.95 18.11
CA GLY A 9 12.57 -5.58 17.67
C GLY A 9 11.85 -5.11 16.40
N VAL A 10 10.88 -5.88 15.88
CA VAL A 10 10.05 -5.48 14.74
C VAL A 10 8.62 -5.18 15.21
N ASP A 11 8.21 -3.91 15.09
CA ASP A 11 6.83 -3.49 15.28
C ASP A 11 6.06 -3.54 13.95
N VAL A 12 4.89 -4.19 13.96
CA VAL A 12 4.03 -4.33 12.78
C VAL A 12 2.79 -3.46 12.93
N ALA A 13 2.66 -2.44 12.09
CA ALA A 13 1.46 -1.63 11.96
C ALA A 13 0.64 -2.06 10.73
N VAL A 14 -0.59 -2.54 10.95
CA VAL A 14 -1.50 -2.92 9.85
C VAL A 14 -2.32 -1.70 9.38
N ALA A 15 -2.37 -1.49 8.07
CA ALA A 15 -3.20 -0.47 7.43
C ALA A 15 -4.24 -1.10 6.50
N THR A 16 -5.44 -0.54 6.47
CA THR A 16 -6.53 -0.97 5.57
C THR A 16 -6.65 0.00 4.39
N LEU A 17 -7.09 -0.52 3.24
CA LEU A 17 -7.42 0.28 2.05
C LEU A 17 -8.91 0.67 2.00
N HIS A 18 -9.69 0.32 3.01
CA HIS A 18 -11.11 0.71 3.09
C HIS A 18 -11.27 2.24 3.14
N GLY A 19 -12.21 2.76 2.36
CA GLY A 19 -12.49 4.19 2.30
C GLY A 19 -11.54 5.00 1.41
N ILE A 20 -10.56 4.35 0.76
CA ILE A 20 -9.75 4.99 -0.29
C ILE A 20 -10.59 5.08 -1.56
N PRO A 21 -10.93 6.30 -2.05
CA PRO A 21 -11.70 6.44 -3.29
C PRO A 21 -10.85 6.04 -4.50
N LEU A 22 -11.49 5.86 -5.66
CA LEU A 22 -10.73 5.73 -6.91
C LEU A 22 -9.94 7.01 -7.17
N TYR A 23 -8.72 6.85 -7.66
CA TYR A 23 -7.89 8.00 -8.02
C TYR A 23 -8.52 8.78 -9.17
N ASN A 24 -8.57 10.09 -8.99
CA ASN A 24 -9.04 11.05 -9.96
C ASN A 24 -8.19 12.33 -9.83
N ALA A 25 -7.58 12.74 -10.93
CA ALA A 25 -6.70 13.91 -10.97
C ALA A 25 -7.47 15.23 -10.79
N ASP A 26 -8.73 15.28 -11.22
CA ASP A 26 -9.57 16.47 -11.05
C ASP A 26 -9.93 16.66 -9.57
N ASP A 27 -10.24 15.56 -8.87
CA ASP A 27 -10.49 15.59 -7.42
C ASP A 27 -9.21 15.94 -6.64
N GLU A 28 -8.05 15.41 -7.03
CA GLU A 28 -6.75 15.81 -6.46
C GLU A 28 -6.49 17.32 -6.63
N ALA A 29 -6.79 17.87 -7.82
CA ALA A 29 -6.58 19.29 -8.11
C ALA A 29 -7.55 20.20 -7.36
N ALA A 30 -8.81 19.76 -7.18
CA ALA A 30 -9.85 20.53 -6.52
C ALA A 30 -9.72 20.48 -4.98
N ASP A 31 -9.56 19.29 -4.42
CA ASP A 31 -9.69 19.03 -2.99
C ASP A 31 -8.40 18.52 -2.33
N GLY A 32 -7.36 18.22 -3.11
CA GLY A 32 -6.12 17.64 -2.61
C GLY A 32 -6.27 16.15 -2.28
N LEU A 33 -5.55 15.68 -1.25
CA LEU A 33 -5.60 14.28 -0.84
C LEU A 33 -6.83 14.02 0.04
N PRO A 34 -7.68 13.03 -0.28
CA PRO A 34 -8.74 12.58 0.62
C PRO A 34 -8.19 12.21 2.00
N SER A 35 -8.94 12.45 3.06
CA SER A 35 -8.48 12.24 4.44
C SER A 35 -8.01 10.80 4.72
N ALA A 36 -8.68 9.80 4.15
CA ALA A 36 -8.27 8.41 4.24
C ALA A 36 -6.91 8.14 3.55
N VAL A 37 -6.67 8.79 2.41
CA VAL A 37 -5.40 8.72 1.67
C VAL A 37 -4.28 9.39 2.45
N ALA A 38 -4.52 10.59 2.98
CA ALA A 38 -3.55 11.30 3.81
C ALA A 38 -3.17 10.49 5.05
N ALA A 39 -4.16 9.89 5.73
CA ALA A 39 -3.91 9.04 6.89
C ALA A 39 -3.11 7.76 6.55
N LEU A 40 -3.42 7.12 5.42
CA LEU A 40 -2.65 5.97 4.94
C LEU A 40 -1.21 6.38 4.60
N LYS A 41 -1.03 7.52 3.93
CA LYS A 41 0.28 8.04 3.57
C LYS A 41 1.15 8.32 4.79
N GLU A 42 0.61 8.99 5.81
CA GLU A 42 1.39 9.29 7.01
C GLU A 42 1.81 8.02 7.77
N LYS A 43 0.99 6.96 7.75
CA LYS A 43 1.41 5.64 8.28
C LYS A 43 2.60 5.08 7.51
N VAL A 44 2.56 5.14 6.18
CA VAL A 44 3.67 4.68 5.32
C VAL A 44 4.95 5.48 5.58
N VAL A 45 4.83 6.80 5.74
CA VAL A 45 5.97 7.68 6.04
C VAL A 45 6.59 7.32 7.40
N ALA A 46 5.76 7.04 8.41
CA ALA A 46 6.20 6.73 9.76
C ALA A 46 6.90 5.36 9.91
N CYS A 47 6.70 4.43 8.97
CA CYS A 47 7.30 3.09 9.04
C CYS A 47 8.69 3.05 8.40
N ASP A 48 9.62 2.28 8.98
CA ASP A 48 10.96 2.09 8.41
C ASP A 48 11.00 1.23 7.14
N GLY A 49 9.96 0.41 6.91
CA GLY A 49 9.84 -0.46 5.75
C GLY A 49 8.39 -0.83 5.46
N LEU A 50 8.16 -1.45 4.30
CA LEU A 50 6.82 -1.84 3.84
C LEU A 50 6.74 -3.33 3.55
N LEU A 51 5.67 -3.95 4.07
CA LEU A 51 5.25 -5.28 3.70
C LEU A 51 3.93 -5.17 2.92
N LEU A 52 4.02 -5.34 1.62
CA LEU A 52 2.89 -5.30 0.70
C LEU A 52 2.24 -6.69 0.68
N SER A 53 0.99 -6.78 1.15
CA SER A 53 0.25 -8.04 1.22
C SER A 53 -0.93 -8.00 0.28
N THR A 54 -0.91 -8.83 -0.76
CA THR A 54 -1.97 -8.83 -1.78
C THR A 54 -2.29 -10.24 -2.27
N PRO A 55 -3.56 -10.57 -2.54
CA PRO A 55 -3.90 -11.70 -3.40
C PRO A 55 -3.55 -11.39 -4.86
N GLU A 56 -3.74 -12.37 -5.74
CA GLU A 56 -3.69 -12.20 -7.19
C GLU A 56 -5.10 -12.27 -7.75
N TYR A 57 -5.55 -11.21 -8.43
CA TYR A 57 -6.84 -11.19 -9.13
C TYR A 57 -6.58 -11.06 -10.63
N ASN A 58 -7.06 -12.06 -11.38
CA ASN A 58 -7.01 -12.07 -12.84
C ASN A 58 -5.59 -11.90 -13.42
N ASN A 59 -4.62 -12.66 -12.89
CA ASN A 59 -3.20 -12.63 -13.28
C ASN A 59 -2.55 -11.25 -13.08
N GLY A 60 -2.88 -10.58 -11.96
CA GLY A 60 -2.33 -9.28 -11.62
C GLY A 60 -2.64 -8.85 -10.20
N ILE A 61 -2.12 -7.67 -9.83
CA ILE A 61 -2.51 -7.00 -8.59
C ILE A 61 -3.99 -6.58 -8.62
N PRO A 62 -4.71 -6.70 -7.50
CA PRO A 62 -6.06 -6.17 -7.39
C PRO A 62 -6.12 -4.68 -7.68
N GLY A 63 -7.16 -4.24 -8.39
CA GLY A 63 -7.34 -2.82 -8.74
C GLY A 63 -7.32 -1.89 -7.53
N VAL A 64 -7.91 -2.29 -6.39
CA VAL A 64 -7.86 -1.52 -5.14
C VAL A 64 -6.44 -1.34 -4.60
N PHE A 65 -5.58 -2.33 -4.78
CA PHE A 65 -4.19 -2.30 -4.33
C PHE A 65 -3.39 -1.32 -5.18
N LYS A 66 -3.53 -1.41 -6.51
CA LYS A 66 -2.92 -0.46 -7.45
C LYS A 66 -3.43 0.97 -7.25
N ASN A 67 -4.73 1.13 -7.01
CA ASN A 67 -5.35 2.43 -6.76
C ASN A 67 -4.79 3.11 -5.50
N ALA A 68 -4.53 2.34 -4.44
CA ALA A 68 -3.88 2.88 -3.25
C ALA A 68 -2.45 3.35 -3.55
N ILE A 69 -1.69 2.59 -4.34
CA ILE A 69 -0.34 3.01 -4.80
C ILE A 69 -0.44 4.30 -5.64
N ASP A 70 -1.45 4.41 -6.52
CA ASP A 70 -1.67 5.60 -7.32
C ASP A 70 -1.85 6.82 -6.44
N TRP A 71 -2.76 6.78 -5.46
CA TRP A 71 -2.91 7.84 -4.47
C TRP A 71 -1.66 8.14 -3.65
N LEU A 72 -0.95 7.12 -3.17
CA LEU A 72 0.27 7.29 -2.37
C LEU A 72 1.42 7.92 -3.18
N SER A 73 1.39 7.80 -4.51
CA SER A 73 2.34 8.45 -5.41
C SER A 73 2.09 9.95 -5.63
N ARG A 74 0.99 10.49 -5.09
CA ARG A 74 0.54 11.87 -5.31
C ARG A 74 0.74 12.75 -4.10
N PRO A 75 1.18 14.02 -4.23
CA PRO A 75 1.73 14.60 -5.46
C PRO A 75 3.08 13.95 -5.80
N THR A 76 3.49 13.99 -7.07
CA THR A 76 4.72 13.32 -7.52
C THR A 76 5.99 13.78 -6.80
N SER A 77 6.01 15.04 -6.36
CA SER A 77 7.11 15.60 -5.57
C SER A 77 7.31 14.91 -4.22
N ASP A 78 6.29 14.20 -3.72
CA ASP A 78 6.28 13.57 -2.40
C ASP A 78 6.66 12.08 -2.44
N ILE A 79 6.83 11.49 -3.62
CA ILE A 79 7.21 10.06 -3.79
C ILE A 79 8.49 9.73 -3.01
N GLY A 80 9.47 10.64 -3.02
CA GLY A 80 10.73 10.45 -2.29
C GLY A 80 10.54 10.35 -0.77
N ARG A 81 9.61 11.14 -0.19
CA ARG A 81 9.29 11.07 1.25
C ARG A 81 8.54 9.77 1.58
N VAL A 82 7.63 9.35 0.71
CA VAL A 82 6.74 8.20 0.96
C VAL A 82 7.47 6.87 0.75
N PHE A 83 8.25 6.73 -0.32
CA PHE A 83 8.85 5.45 -0.73
C PHE A 83 10.38 5.46 -0.81
N GLY A 84 11.01 6.63 -0.78
CA GLY A 84 12.46 6.76 -1.00
C GLY A 84 13.28 6.03 0.07
N GLY A 85 14.14 5.12 -0.36
CA GLY A 85 15.07 4.39 0.51
C GLY A 85 14.43 3.38 1.47
N LYS A 86 13.10 3.22 1.46
CA LYS A 86 12.41 2.26 2.32
C LYS A 86 12.55 0.84 1.74
N PRO A 87 13.02 -0.15 2.52
CA PRO A 87 12.95 -1.55 2.12
C PRO A 87 11.48 -1.97 1.93
N VAL A 88 11.21 -2.70 0.84
CA VAL A 88 9.88 -3.20 0.49
C VAL A 88 9.93 -4.69 0.24
N ALA A 89 9.01 -5.43 0.84
CA ALA A 89 8.77 -6.84 0.58
C ALA A 89 7.33 -7.04 0.10
N LEU A 90 7.12 -8.01 -0.80
CA LEU A 90 5.81 -8.42 -1.30
C LEU A 90 5.51 -9.83 -0.79
N ILE A 91 4.32 -10.02 -0.23
CA ILE A 91 3.80 -11.31 0.17
C ILE A 91 2.38 -11.48 -0.37
N GLY A 92 2.00 -12.73 -0.58
CA GLY A 92 0.67 -13.07 -1.04
C GLY A 92 0.29 -14.47 -0.61
N ALA A 93 -1.02 -14.74 -0.69
CA ALA A 93 -1.58 -16.04 -0.40
C ALA A 93 -2.69 -16.33 -1.40
N SER A 94 -2.73 -17.58 -1.87
CA SER A 94 -3.76 -18.11 -2.75
C SER A 94 -4.08 -19.54 -2.35
N THR A 95 -5.30 -19.99 -2.63
CA THR A 95 -5.68 -21.40 -2.52
C THR A 95 -5.11 -22.25 -3.67
N GLY A 96 -4.67 -21.61 -4.77
CA GLY A 96 -4.05 -22.27 -5.91
C GLY A 96 -2.53 -22.46 -5.74
N GLY A 97 -1.99 -23.50 -6.40
CA GLY A 97 -0.58 -23.90 -6.24
C GLY A 97 0.48 -22.90 -6.72
N PHE A 98 0.08 -21.85 -7.46
CA PHE A 98 1.01 -20.82 -7.93
C PHE A 98 1.23 -19.68 -6.93
N GLY A 99 0.46 -19.61 -5.82
CA GLY A 99 0.79 -18.73 -4.69
C GLY A 99 0.99 -17.25 -5.03
N THR A 100 0.14 -16.68 -5.89
CA THR A 100 0.14 -15.26 -6.32
C THR A 100 1.33 -14.79 -7.17
N VAL A 101 1.92 -15.68 -7.98
CA VAL A 101 3.11 -15.39 -8.79
C VAL A 101 2.96 -14.22 -9.79
N ASN A 102 1.73 -13.84 -10.18
CA ASN A 102 1.49 -12.74 -11.10
C ASN A 102 1.06 -11.43 -10.41
N ALA A 103 1.00 -11.40 -9.08
CA ALA A 103 0.80 -10.18 -8.31
C ALA A 103 2.11 -9.41 -8.11
#